data_AF-X0YRF6-F1
#
_entry.id   AF-X0YRF6-F1
#
_cell.length_a   1.000
_cell.length_b   1.000
_cell.length_c   1.000
_cell.angle_alpha   90.00
_cell.angle_beta   90.00
_cell.angle_gamma   90.00
#
_symmetry.space_group_name_H-M   'P 1'
#
loop_
_entity.id
_entity.type
_entity.pdbx_description
1 polymer ?
#
loop_
_entity_poly.entity_id
_entity_poly.type
_entity_poly.pdbx_seq_one_letter_code
_entity_poly.pdbx_strand_id
1 'polypeptide(L)'
;YIPEPNETDLDGNPRVIGDAIDMGAYETNYIQAAMKLTPQMLNCNSKGNYVKAHLTLPEGFLPEDVDVNESAIAEPMGAESEYIKVLGAGTGPVKFEICFDREAFCETITETGEAEITVIGSLTTSRYFYATDTIKIKP
;
A
#
# COMPACT_ATOMS: atom_id res chain seq x y z
N TYR A 1 -19.72 29.17 5.69
CA TYR A 1 -21.08 28.63 5.55
C TYR A 1 -20.95 27.14 5.80
N ILE A 2 -21.55 26.62 6.88
CA ILE A 2 -21.50 25.21 7.26
C ILE A 2 -22.90 24.66 7.00
N PRO A 3 -23.09 23.74 6.04
CA PRO A 3 -24.42 23.24 5.71
C PRO A 3 -24.98 22.37 6.85
N GLU A 4 -26.31 22.46 7.03
CA GLU A 4 -27.05 21.71 8.05
C GLU A 4 -27.22 20.23 7.66
N PRO A 5 -27.34 19.30 8.63
CA PRO A 5 -27.18 17.84 8.46
C PRO A 5 -28.33 17.13 7.70
N ASN A 6 -29.05 17.81 6.82
CA ASN A 6 -30.23 17.27 6.13
C ASN A 6 -30.28 17.62 4.64
N GLU A 7 -29.14 17.94 4.03
CA GLU A 7 -29.07 18.20 2.59
C GLU A 7 -29.04 16.90 1.79
N THR A 8 -30.15 16.61 1.12
CA THR A 8 -30.24 15.62 0.04
C THR A 8 -29.31 15.99 -1.12
N ASP A 9 -28.85 15.00 -1.89
CA ASP A 9 -28.10 15.23 -3.13
C ASP A 9 -28.97 15.90 -4.22
N LEU A 10 -28.36 16.16 -5.39
CA LEU A 10 -29.05 16.80 -6.53
C LEU A 10 -30.20 15.94 -7.11
N ASP A 11 -30.26 14.65 -6.76
CA ASP A 11 -31.28 13.69 -7.18
C ASP A 11 -32.28 13.34 -6.04
N GLY A 12 -32.19 14.01 -4.89
CA GLY A 12 -33.12 13.88 -3.77
C GLY A 12 -32.85 12.72 -2.80
N ASN A 13 -31.70 12.06 -2.88
CA ASN A 13 -31.33 11.01 -1.92
C ASN A 13 -30.67 11.62 -0.67
N PRO A 14 -30.92 11.08 0.54
CA PRO A 14 -30.26 11.53 1.76
C PRO A 14 -28.74 11.34 1.65
N ARG A 15 -27.96 12.40 1.84
CA ARG A 15 -26.49 12.31 1.95
C ARG A 15 -26.11 11.73 3.31
N VAL A 16 -25.27 10.70 3.31
CA VAL A 16 -24.67 10.17 4.53
C VAL A 16 -23.69 11.22 5.08
N ILE A 17 -24.00 11.78 6.25
CA ILE A 17 -23.13 12.74 6.95
C ILE A 17 -22.97 12.25 8.38
N GLY A 18 -21.75 11.85 8.74
CA GLY A 18 -21.38 11.60 10.14
C GLY A 18 -20.87 10.21 10.50
N ASP A 19 -20.78 9.27 9.56
CA ASP A 19 -20.07 8.02 9.84
C ASP A 19 -18.57 8.27 9.63
N ALA A 20 -17.74 7.82 10.59
CA ALA A 20 -16.33 7.56 10.31
C ALA A 20 -16.27 6.85 8.96
N ILE A 21 -15.30 7.19 8.09
CA ILE A 21 -15.11 6.40 6.87
C ILE A 21 -14.67 5.00 7.32
N ASP A 22 -15.67 4.18 7.62
CA ASP A 22 -15.62 2.75 7.61
C ASP A 22 -15.61 2.44 6.12
N MET A 23 -14.47 1.95 5.63
CA MET A 23 -14.36 1.29 4.33
C MET A 23 -15.16 -0.02 4.38
N GLY A 24 -16.44 0.07 4.74
CA GLY A 24 -17.31 -1.05 5.00
C GLY A 24 -17.47 -1.87 3.73
N ALA A 25 -17.21 -3.17 3.86
CA ALA A 25 -17.79 -4.23 3.05
C ALA A 25 -17.73 -4.09 1.52
N TYR A 26 -16.66 -3.51 0.94
CA TYR A 26 -16.25 -3.80 -0.44
C TYR A 26 -15.39 -5.09 -0.46
N GLU A 27 -16.01 -6.18 -0.05
CA GLU A 27 -15.59 -7.56 -0.31
C GLU A 27 -15.61 -7.72 -1.85
N THR A 28 -14.60 -8.18 -2.60
CA THR A 28 -14.02 -9.53 -2.55
C THR A 28 -12.65 -9.69 -3.26
N ASN A 29 -11.98 -8.62 -3.70
CA ASN A 29 -10.80 -8.77 -4.59
C ASN A 29 -9.45 -8.35 -4.00
N TYR A 30 -9.40 -7.90 -2.74
CA TYR A 30 -8.15 -7.57 -2.08
C TYR A 30 -7.66 -8.72 -1.18
N ILE A 31 -6.41 -9.13 -1.39
CA ILE A 31 -5.70 -10.11 -0.57
C ILE A 31 -4.80 -9.36 0.39
N GLN A 32 -5.05 -9.53 1.69
CA GLN A 32 -4.15 -9.01 2.71
C GLN A 32 -2.87 -9.85 2.73
N ALA A 33 -1.74 -9.21 2.46
CA ALA A 33 -0.41 -9.80 2.56
C ALA A 33 0.31 -9.25 3.81
N ALA A 34 1.26 -10.03 4.34
CA ALA A 34 2.15 -9.54 5.37
C ALA A 34 3.31 -8.78 4.71
N MET A 35 3.63 -7.57 5.19
CA MET A 35 4.72 -6.74 4.64
C MET A 35 5.75 -6.37 5.69
N LYS A 36 7.00 -6.19 5.23
CA LYS A 36 8.06 -5.54 5.99
C LYS A 36 8.83 -4.56 5.10
N LEU A 37 8.85 -3.28 5.49
CA LEU A 37 9.62 -2.24 4.83
C LEU A 37 11.09 -2.28 5.23
N THR A 38 11.95 -2.02 4.25
CA THR A 38 13.40 -1.94 4.40
C THR A 38 13.92 -0.73 3.62
N PRO A 39 14.54 0.26 4.28
CA PRO A 39 14.86 0.28 5.71
C PRO A 39 13.60 0.50 6.58
N GLN A 40 13.63 0.03 7.83
CA GLN A 40 12.59 0.36 8.83
C GLN A 40 12.72 1.79 9.37
N MET A 41 13.84 2.43 9.08
CA MET A 41 14.12 3.82 9.42
C MET A 41 14.61 4.54 8.18
N LEU A 42 13.79 5.46 7.67
CA LEU A 42 14.12 6.30 6.54
C LEU A 42 14.84 7.56 7.03
N ASN A 43 16.09 7.72 6.60
CA ASN A 43 16.80 8.99 6.73
C ASN A 43 16.86 9.61 5.34
N CYS A 44 16.13 10.70 5.14
CA CYS A 44 16.03 11.40 3.85
C CYS A 44 17.34 12.07 3.43
N ASN A 45 18.27 12.30 4.37
CA ASN A 45 19.62 12.80 4.10
C ASN A 45 20.65 11.69 3.80
N SER A 46 20.24 10.42 3.81
CA SER A 46 21.14 9.29 3.55
C SER A 46 21.23 8.95 2.06
N LYS A 47 22.42 8.51 1.61
CA LYS A 47 22.74 8.18 0.20
C LYS A 47 22.09 6.90 -0.36
N GLY A 48 21.14 6.31 0.35
CA GLY A 48 20.41 5.15 -0.16
C GLY A 48 19.31 5.62 -1.12
N ASN A 49 19.11 4.90 -2.22
CA ASN A 49 18.17 5.35 -3.25
C ASN A 49 16.78 4.74 -3.11
N TYR A 50 16.64 3.65 -2.34
CA TYR A 50 15.44 2.81 -2.42
C TYR A 50 14.79 2.51 -1.07
N VAL A 51 13.48 2.34 -1.11
CA VAL A 51 12.66 1.72 -0.07
C VAL A 51 12.09 0.43 -0.65
N LYS A 52 12.32 -0.68 0.04
CA LYS A 52 11.89 -2.02 -0.38
C LYS A 52 10.79 -2.52 0.53
N ALA A 53 9.69 -2.95 -0.04
CA ALA A 53 8.67 -3.70 0.66
C ALA A 53 8.88 -5.19 0.43
N HIS A 54 9.07 -5.96 1.48
CA HIS A 54 9.09 -7.43 1.42
C HIS A 54 7.72 -7.96 1.80
N LEU A 55 6.97 -8.48 0.83
CA LEU A 55 5.63 -9.01 1.03
C LEU A 55 5.63 -10.53 1.07
N THR A 56 4.67 -11.08 1.81
CA THR A 56 4.39 -12.51 1.90
C THR A 56 2.88 -12.71 1.72
N LEU A 57 2.48 -13.39 0.63
CA LEU A 57 1.09 -13.76 0.40
C LEU A 57 0.67 -14.86 1.39
N PRO A 58 -0.63 -14.95 1.72
CA PRO A 58 -1.18 -16.09 2.45
C PRO A 58 -1.03 -17.39 1.64
N GLU A 59 -1.28 -18.52 2.31
CA GLU A 59 -1.26 -19.83 1.66
C GLU A 59 -2.33 -19.93 0.56
N GLY A 60 -2.06 -20.76 -0.45
CA GLY A 60 -2.97 -20.98 -1.59
C GLY A 60 -2.65 -20.13 -2.82
N PHE A 61 -1.67 -19.23 -2.74
CA PHE A 61 -1.13 -18.49 -3.88
C PHE A 61 0.17 -19.11 -4.39
N LEU A 62 0.41 -18.94 -5.68
CA LEU A 62 1.62 -19.36 -6.38
C LEU A 62 2.50 -18.14 -6.71
N PRO A 63 3.82 -18.34 -6.86
CA PRO A 63 4.73 -17.30 -7.36
C PRO A 63 4.27 -16.65 -8.67
N GLU A 64 3.59 -17.42 -9.52
CA GLU A 64 3.05 -17.01 -10.82
C GLU A 64 1.77 -16.16 -10.71
N ASP A 65 1.13 -16.14 -9.53
CA ASP A 65 -0.06 -15.31 -9.30
C ASP A 65 0.31 -13.84 -9.09
N VAL A 66 1.57 -13.53 -8.75
CA VAL A 66 2.04 -12.15 -8.58
C VAL A 66 2.25 -11.52 -9.95
N ASP A 67 1.53 -10.43 -10.25
CA ASP A 67 1.79 -9.67 -11.47
C ASP A 67 3.04 -8.82 -11.27
N VAL A 68 4.12 -9.19 -11.95
CA VAL A 68 5.40 -8.46 -11.88
C VAL A 68 5.53 -7.37 -12.96
N ASN A 69 4.57 -7.29 -13.88
CA ASN A 69 4.59 -6.31 -14.98
C ASN A 69 3.77 -5.07 -14.65
N GLU A 70 2.81 -5.19 -13.74
CA GLU A 70 2.01 -4.08 -13.24
C GLU A 70 2.69 -3.43 -12.03
N SER A 71 2.90 -2.12 -12.07
CA SER A 71 3.49 -1.38 -10.95
C SER A 71 2.58 -1.41 -9.71
N ALA A 72 3.19 -1.58 -8.54
CA ALA A 72 2.51 -1.39 -7.27
C ALA A 72 2.54 0.08 -6.85
N ILE A 73 1.55 0.50 -6.06
CA ILE A 73 1.46 1.85 -5.49
C ILE A 73 1.70 1.78 -3.98
N ALA A 74 2.51 2.70 -3.46
CA ALA A 74 2.63 2.95 -2.03
C ALA A 74 1.85 4.21 -1.64
N GLU A 75 0.94 4.07 -0.69
CA GLU A 75 0.12 5.11 -0.08
C GLU A 75 0.66 5.50 1.31
N PRO A 76 0.53 6.77 1.75
CA PRO A 76 -0.15 7.88 1.07
C PRO A 76 0.67 8.64 0.00
N MET A 77 1.85 8.15 -0.39
CA MET A 77 2.78 8.91 -1.25
C MET A 77 2.49 8.78 -2.75
N GLY A 78 1.53 7.94 -3.13
CA GLY A 78 1.25 7.62 -4.53
C GLY A 78 2.48 7.12 -5.28
N ALA A 79 3.46 6.53 -4.59
CA ALA A 79 4.74 6.16 -5.20
C ALA A 79 4.57 4.86 -5.99
N GLU A 80 4.87 4.91 -7.29
CA GLU A 80 4.91 3.75 -8.15
C GLU A 80 6.18 2.93 -7.89
N SER A 81 6.05 1.60 -7.92
CA SER A 81 7.19 0.71 -7.78
C SER A 81 8.06 0.75 -9.04
N GLU A 82 9.38 0.76 -8.87
CA GLU A 82 10.32 0.57 -9.98
C GLU A 82 10.29 -0.85 -10.52
N TYR A 83 10.15 -1.83 -9.62
CA TYR A 83 10.08 -3.24 -9.99
C TYR A 83 9.43 -4.07 -8.89
N ILE A 84 8.87 -5.20 -9.31
CA ILE A 84 8.39 -6.28 -8.44
C ILE A 84 9.21 -7.53 -8.76
N LYS A 85 9.70 -8.21 -7.73
CA LYS A 85 10.51 -9.42 -7.89
C LYS A 85 10.10 -10.50 -6.89
N VAL A 86 9.71 -11.65 -7.42
CA VAL A 86 9.38 -12.81 -6.59
C VAL A 86 10.65 -13.45 -6.00
N LEU A 87 10.59 -13.75 -4.70
CA LEU A 87 11.68 -14.28 -3.89
C LEU A 87 11.47 -15.79 -3.63
N GLY A 88 12.04 -16.61 -4.52
CA GLY A 88 12.10 -18.07 -4.37
C GLY A 88 10.83 -18.81 -4.85
N ALA A 89 11.02 -20.09 -5.22
CA ALA A 89 9.97 -20.99 -5.71
C ALA A 89 9.86 -22.23 -4.82
N GLY A 90 9.67 -22.02 -3.51
CA GLY A 90 9.59 -23.10 -2.52
C GLY A 90 8.16 -23.54 -2.21
N THR A 91 8.01 -24.63 -1.47
CA THR A 91 6.74 -25.16 -0.94
C THR A 91 6.15 -24.34 0.23
N GLY A 92 6.48 -23.05 0.31
CA GLY A 92 6.10 -22.15 1.40
C GLY A 92 5.27 -20.96 0.90
N PRO A 93 4.92 -20.01 1.78
CA PRO A 93 4.19 -18.82 1.37
C PRO A 93 5.01 -18.02 0.35
N VAL A 94 4.32 -17.47 -0.65
CA VAL A 94 4.94 -16.70 -1.73
C VAL A 94 5.50 -15.41 -1.17
N LYS A 95 6.80 -15.19 -1.37
CA LYS A 95 7.48 -13.97 -0.95
C LYS A 95 7.92 -13.19 -2.16
N PHE A 96 7.85 -11.88 -2.09
CA PHE A 96 8.29 -11.00 -3.17
C PHE A 96 8.76 -9.67 -2.60
N GLU A 97 9.67 -9.01 -3.29
CA GLU A 97 10.09 -7.64 -2.98
C GLU A 97 9.50 -6.68 -4.01
N ILE A 98 9.07 -5.51 -3.54
CA ILE A 98 8.68 -4.37 -4.36
C ILE A 98 9.63 -3.25 -4.01
N CYS A 99 10.22 -2.62 -5.03
CA CYS A 99 11.17 -1.53 -4.84
C CYS A 99 10.53 -0.21 -5.24
N PHE A 100 10.67 0.79 -4.38
CA PHE A 100 10.20 2.14 -4.61
C PHE A 100 11.36 3.13 -4.50
N ASP A 101 11.25 4.25 -5.21
CA ASP A 101 12.16 5.37 -5.05
C ASP A 101 12.00 5.98 -3.64
N ARG A 102 13.13 6.22 -2.95
CA ARG A 102 13.13 6.89 -1.66
C ARG A 102 12.63 8.33 -1.75
N GLU A 103 12.92 9.04 -2.83
CA GLU A 103 12.59 10.46 -3.00
C GLU A 103 11.09 10.66 -2.83
N ALA A 104 10.26 9.80 -3.45
CA ALA A 104 8.80 9.86 -3.32
C ALA A 104 8.31 9.76 -1.85
N PHE A 105 8.98 8.95 -1.02
CA PHE A 105 8.67 8.85 0.41
C PHE A 105 9.08 10.11 1.18
N CYS A 106 10.23 10.67 0.85
CA CYS A 106 10.78 11.85 1.51
C CYS A 106 10.11 13.17 1.10
N GLU A 107 9.55 13.25 -0.11
CA GLU A 107 8.77 14.40 -0.57
C GLU A 107 7.40 14.48 0.11
N THR A 108 6.75 13.33 0.31
CA THR A 108 5.40 13.28 0.91
C THR A 108 5.46 13.34 2.43
N ILE A 109 6.36 12.57 3.05
CA ILE A 109 6.38 12.44 4.50
C ILE A 109 7.41 13.41 5.08
N THR A 110 6.96 14.65 5.28
CA THR A 110 7.78 15.73 5.84
C THR A 110 7.80 15.74 7.37
N GLU A 111 6.89 15.02 8.01
CA GLU A 111 6.79 14.95 9.47
C GLU A 111 7.75 13.89 10.03
N THR A 112 8.55 14.29 11.01
CA THR A 112 9.43 13.37 11.74
C THR A 112 8.57 12.50 12.67
N GLY A 113 8.60 11.17 12.49
CA GLY A 113 7.74 10.28 13.27
C GLY A 113 7.66 8.86 12.73
N GLU A 114 6.58 8.17 13.08
CA GLU A 114 6.18 6.90 12.48
C GLU A 114 5.13 7.19 11.41
N ALA A 115 5.36 6.69 10.19
CA ALA A 115 4.41 6.79 9.09
C ALA A 115 3.93 5.38 8.74
N GLU A 116 2.61 5.23 8.63
CA GLU A 116 2.01 4.01 8.11
C GLU A 116 1.98 4.06 6.59
N ILE A 117 2.45 2.99 5.97
CA ILE A 117 2.54 2.86 4.52
C ILE A 117 1.70 1.66 4.11
N THR A 118 0.83 1.86 3.14
CA THR A 118 0.07 0.77 2.52
C THR A 118 0.54 0.56 1.10
N VAL A 119 0.99 -0.63 0.78
CA VAL A 119 1.38 -1.03 -0.57
C VAL A 119 0.24 -1.82 -1.20
N ILE A 120 -0.20 -1.40 -2.38
CA ILE A 120 -1.27 -2.01 -3.15
C ILE A 120 -0.69 -2.44 -4.50
N GLY A 121 -0.96 -3.67 -4.92
CA GLY A 121 -0.55 -4.16 -6.24
C GLY A 121 -1.52 -5.18 -6.80
N SER A 122 -1.22 -5.67 -8.00
CA SER A 122 -2.09 -6.55 -8.76
C SER A 122 -1.55 -7.99 -8.79
N LEU A 123 -2.48 -8.94 -8.91
CA LEU A 123 -2.23 -10.34 -9.16
C LEU A 123 -2.65 -10.65 -10.61
N THR A 124 -2.02 -11.65 -11.23
CA THR A 124 -2.36 -12.11 -12.59
C THR A 124 -3.79 -12.63 -12.71
N THR A 125 -4.40 -12.98 -11.57
CA THR A 125 -5.81 -13.37 -11.43
C THR A 125 -6.80 -12.20 -11.49
N SER A 126 -6.35 -10.97 -11.83
CA SER A 126 -7.16 -9.75 -11.81
C SER A 126 -7.71 -9.38 -10.42
N ARG A 127 -7.00 -9.84 -9.39
CA ARG A 127 -7.23 -9.49 -7.98
C ARG A 127 -6.13 -8.52 -7.55
N TYR A 128 -6.35 -7.84 -6.45
CA TYR A 128 -5.36 -6.96 -5.85
C TYR A 128 -4.83 -7.58 -4.57
N PHE A 129 -3.60 -7.24 -4.19
CA PHE A 129 -3.11 -7.46 -2.84
C PHE A 129 -2.87 -6.11 -2.18
N TYR A 130 -2.98 -6.07 -0.86
CA TYR A 130 -2.57 -4.93 -0.06
C TYR A 130 -1.81 -5.39 1.16
N ALA A 131 -0.87 -4.57 1.61
CA ALA A 131 -0.15 -4.81 2.85
C ALA A 131 0.26 -3.49 3.50
N THR A 132 0.25 -3.48 4.83
CA THR A 132 0.52 -2.28 5.61
C THR A 132 1.69 -2.53 6.55
N ASP A 133 2.59 -1.57 6.65
CA ASP A 133 3.70 -1.57 7.60
C ASP A 133 4.04 -0.13 8.02
N THR A 134 4.76 0.02 9.12
CA THR A 134 5.17 1.33 9.64
C THR A 134 6.66 1.57 9.43
N ILE A 135 7.01 2.78 8.98
CA ILE A 135 8.39 3.22 8.79
C ILE A 135 8.69 4.44 9.67
N LYS A 136 9.86 4.46 10.28
CA LYS A 136 10.33 5.60 11.10
C LYS A 136 11.06 6.60 10.24
N ILE A 137 10.63 7.85 10.23
CA ILE A 137 11.32 8.91 9.51
C ILE A 137 12.20 9.70 10.46
N LYS A 138 13.45 9.88 10.05
CA LYS A 138 14.39 10.80 10.67
C LYS A 138 14.73 11.94 9.72
N PRO A 139 14.82 13.18 10.24
CA PRO A 139 15.43 14.28 9.52
C PRO A 139 16.91 13.98 9.24
#